data_AF-A0A1X2LQT7-F1
#
_entry.id   AF-A0A1X2LQT7-F1
#
_cell.length_a   1.000
_cell.length_b   1.000
_cell.length_c   1.000
_cell.angle_alpha   90.00
_cell.angle_beta   90.00
_cell.angle_gamma   90.00
#
_symmetry.space_group_name_H-M   'P 1'
#
loop_
_entity.id
_entity.type
_entity.pdbx_description
1 polymer ?
#
loop_
_entity_poly.entity_id
_entity_poly.type
_entity_poly.pdbx_seq_one_letter_code
_entity_poly.pdbx_strand_id
1 'polypeptide(L)'
;MTYPMLPPEVNSALLNAGAGSGPMLAAAAAWDGLASELRSAATSFGSLTADLAGGAWQGPSAMAMTEAAAPYAAWLCAAATHSEGAAGQAAAVVAAFEAAHAATVPPVVIAANRAITCTLAKMNFFGFNFPAIAAMEAEYEAMWAQDVTAMFGYHAGVSAAWSKLSQLPPIQQLLRLLPGLPCAPVPPPQAVPAPAPPPGTPPAPEPPPAPAPPPAPAPAPAPAPAPGPRPRPTPPDRLPPRGGRIARA
;
A
#
# COMPACT_ATOMS: atom_id res chain seq x y z
N MET A 1 -0.65 -16.96 -7.88
CA MET A 1 -0.75 -16.54 -6.46
C MET A 1 0.02 -17.53 -5.62
N THR A 2 0.85 -17.07 -4.69
CA THR A 2 1.91 -17.89 -4.05
C THR A 2 1.77 -17.95 -2.51
N TYR A 3 0.61 -17.58 -1.93
CA TYR A 3 0.36 -17.63 -0.48
C TYR A 3 0.57 -19.00 0.16
N PRO A 4 0.22 -20.13 -0.48
CA PRO A 4 0.51 -21.47 0.04
C PRO A 4 1.99 -21.83 0.08
N MET A 5 2.88 -20.99 -0.45
CA MET A 5 4.34 -21.21 -0.38
C MET A 5 5.00 -20.26 0.63
N LEU A 6 4.23 -19.37 1.26
CA LEU A 6 4.69 -18.45 2.28
C LEU A 6 4.32 -19.01 3.66
N PRO A 7 5.24 -19.01 4.64
CA PRO A 7 4.92 -19.47 5.99
C PRO A 7 3.95 -18.50 6.69
N PRO A 8 3.26 -18.94 7.76
CA PRO A 8 2.28 -18.12 8.50
C PRO A 8 2.88 -16.81 9.01
N GLU A 9 4.16 -16.75 9.43
CA GLU A 9 4.79 -15.50 9.86
C GLU A 9 4.75 -14.42 8.78
N VAL A 10 4.92 -14.81 7.51
CA VAL A 10 4.91 -13.86 6.38
C VAL A 10 3.49 -13.48 6.02
N ASN A 11 2.58 -14.45 5.88
CA ASN A 11 1.17 -14.16 5.55
C ASN A 11 0.53 -13.27 6.63
N SER A 12 0.72 -13.59 7.90
CA SER A 12 0.27 -12.78 9.02
C SER A 12 0.88 -11.37 9.01
N ALA A 13 2.20 -11.25 8.79
CA ALA A 13 2.86 -9.95 8.78
C ALA A 13 2.38 -9.06 7.62
N LEU A 14 2.14 -9.63 6.44
CA LEU A 14 1.65 -8.86 5.28
C LEU A 14 0.30 -8.18 5.55
N LEU A 15 -0.59 -8.85 6.28
CA LEU A 15 -1.94 -8.35 6.56
C LEU A 15 -2.00 -7.41 7.78
N ASN A 16 -1.03 -7.51 8.68
CA ASN A 16 -0.89 -6.65 9.86
C ASN A 16 -0.01 -5.42 9.61
N ALA A 17 0.80 -5.42 8.56
CA ALA A 17 1.59 -4.27 8.14
C ALA A 17 0.75 -3.30 7.29
N GLY A 18 1.10 -2.01 7.36
CA GLY A 18 0.55 -0.97 6.48
C GLY A 18 -0.40 0.00 7.18
N ALA A 19 -1.07 0.82 6.37
CA ALA A 19 -1.92 1.92 6.84
C ALA A 19 -3.34 1.48 7.26
N GLY A 20 -3.66 0.18 7.16
CA GLY A 20 -4.99 -0.37 7.43
C GLY A 20 -6.05 0.08 6.42
N SER A 21 -7.32 -0.03 6.81
CA SER A 21 -8.49 0.31 5.98
C SER A 21 -8.78 1.81 5.87
N GLY A 22 -8.19 2.64 6.74
CA GLY A 22 -8.49 4.08 6.85
C GLY A 22 -8.43 4.85 5.52
N PRO A 23 -7.34 4.76 4.73
CA PRO A 23 -7.26 5.43 3.43
C PRO A 23 -8.35 5.01 2.44
N MET A 24 -8.74 3.72 2.43
CA MET A 24 -9.77 3.22 1.54
C MET A 24 -11.18 3.63 2.00
N LEU A 25 -11.42 3.72 3.31
CA LEU A 25 -12.64 4.31 3.86
C LEU A 25 -12.78 5.79 3.51
N ALA A 26 -11.68 6.55 3.59
CA ALA A 26 -11.66 7.95 3.15
C ALA A 26 -11.96 8.08 1.65
N ALA A 27 -11.42 7.17 0.83
CA ALA A 27 -11.72 7.14 -0.59
C ALA A 27 -13.20 6.81 -0.86
N ALA A 28 -13.79 5.84 -0.14
CA ALA A 28 -15.22 5.53 -0.26
C ALA A 28 -16.09 6.74 0.08
N ALA A 29 -15.79 7.43 1.19
CA ALA A 29 -16.50 8.64 1.60
C ALA A 29 -16.36 9.79 0.58
N ALA A 30 -15.18 9.95 -0.03
CA ALA A 30 -14.96 10.95 -1.06
C ALA A 30 -15.77 10.67 -2.34
N TRP A 31 -15.88 9.41 -2.77
CA TRP A 31 -16.71 9.01 -3.90
C TRP A 31 -18.21 9.21 -3.62
N ASP A 32 -18.67 8.89 -2.41
CA ASP A 32 -20.05 9.18 -1.98
C ASP A 32 -20.33 10.68 -1.92
N GLY A 33 -19.38 11.47 -1.42
CA GLY A 33 -19.45 12.93 -1.44
C GLY A 33 -19.62 13.46 -2.86
N LEU A 34 -18.78 13.00 -3.80
CA LEU A 34 -18.89 13.36 -5.22
C LEU A 34 -20.23 12.96 -5.83
N ALA A 35 -20.74 11.77 -5.51
CA ALA A 35 -22.07 11.34 -5.95
C ALA A 35 -23.17 12.30 -5.50
N SER A 36 -23.10 12.73 -4.24
CA SER A 36 -24.08 13.67 -3.67
C SER A 36 -24.04 15.03 -4.38
N GLU A 37 -22.84 15.57 -4.61
CA GLU A 37 -22.65 16.85 -5.31
C GLU A 37 -23.16 16.78 -6.77
N LEU A 38 -22.86 15.69 -7.48
CA LEU A 38 -23.33 15.46 -8.85
C LEU A 38 -24.86 15.35 -8.91
N ARG A 39 -25.48 14.70 -7.93
CA ARG A 39 -26.94 14.60 -7.86
C ARG A 39 -27.59 15.95 -7.54
N SER A 40 -27.03 16.72 -6.60
CA SER A 40 -27.47 18.09 -6.32
C SER A 40 -27.32 19.00 -7.55
N ALA A 41 -26.22 18.88 -8.28
CA ALA A 41 -26.00 19.60 -9.53
C ALA A 41 -27.04 19.22 -10.59
N ALA A 42 -27.36 17.93 -10.75
CA ALA A 42 -28.40 17.47 -11.67
C ALA A 42 -29.76 18.06 -11.34
N THR A 43 -30.15 18.04 -10.05
CA THR A 43 -31.42 18.63 -9.60
C THR A 43 -31.45 20.14 -9.83
N SER A 44 -30.40 20.86 -9.46
CA SER A 44 -30.32 22.32 -9.65
C SER A 44 -30.39 22.68 -11.13
N PHE A 45 -29.66 21.96 -11.99
CA PHE A 45 -29.68 22.21 -13.43
C PHE A 45 -31.07 21.92 -14.03
N GLY A 46 -31.71 20.83 -13.60
CA GLY A 46 -33.08 20.49 -13.99
C GLY A 46 -34.09 21.57 -13.60
N SER A 47 -34.03 22.06 -12.35
CA SER A 47 -34.89 23.14 -11.87
C SER A 47 -34.71 24.43 -12.68
N LEU A 48 -33.48 24.88 -12.88
CA LEU A 48 -33.19 26.08 -13.67
C LEU A 48 -33.70 25.96 -15.12
N THR A 49 -33.54 24.78 -15.72
CA THR A 49 -34.01 24.53 -17.09
C THR A 49 -35.54 24.53 -17.16
N ALA A 50 -36.21 23.95 -16.15
CA ALA A 50 -37.67 23.95 -16.07
C ALA A 50 -38.24 25.35 -15.83
N ASP A 51 -37.63 26.13 -14.93
CA ASP A 51 -38.04 27.52 -14.65
C ASP A 51 -37.88 28.42 -15.89
N LEU A 52 -36.77 28.25 -16.63
CA LEU A 52 -36.54 28.99 -17.88
C LEU A 52 -37.60 28.66 -18.95
N ALA A 53 -37.94 27.38 -19.09
CA ALA A 53 -38.94 26.90 -20.04
C ALA A 53 -40.38 27.29 -19.64
N GLY A 54 -40.66 27.37 -18.35
CA GLY A 54 -41.95 27.79 -17.79
C GLY A 54 -42.14 29.31 -17.70
N GLY A 55 -41.08 30.08 -17.94
CA GLY A 55 -41.07 31.54 -17.84
C GLY A 55 -41.67 32.28 -19.03
N ALA A 56 -41.27 33.54 -19.21
CA ALA A 56 -41.75 34.41 -20.29
C ALA A 56 -41.20 34.02 -21.68
N TRP A 57 -40.10 33.27 -21.74
CA TRP A 57 -39.50 32.83 -22.99
C TRP A 57 -40.09 31.48 -23.41
N GLN A 58 -41.13 31.53 -24.24
CA GLN A 58 -41.85 30.35 -24.75
C GLN A 58 -41.76 30.28 -26.28
N GLY A 59 -41.89 29.06 -26.81
CA GLY A 59 -41.92 28.80 -28.25
C GLY A 59 -40.81 27.83 -28.73
N PRO A 60 -40.67 27.64 -30.05
CA PRO A 60 -39.79 26.62 -30.62
C PRO A 60 -38.32 26.73 -30.20
N SER A 61 -37.81 27.95 -29.99
CA SER A 61 -36.43 28.18 -29.54
C SER A 61 -36.19 27.77 -28.09
N ALA A 62 -37.17 27.99 -27.20
CA ALA A 62 -37.09 27.55 -25.81
C ALA A 62 -37.14 26.01 -25.73
N MET A 63 -38.01 25.37 -26.52
CA MET A 63 -38.05 23.90 -26.64
C MET A 63 -36.71 23.33 -27.13
N ALA A 64 -36.14 23.87 -28.20
CA ALA A 64 -34.84 23.44 -28.71
C ALA A 64 -33.72 23.58 -27.67
N MET A 65 -33.75 24.62 -26.83
CA MET A 65 -32.79 24.80 -25.74
C MET A 65 -32.96 23.74 -24.64
N THR A 66 -34.20 23.44 -24.22
CA THR A 66 -34.45 22.38 -23.23
C THR A 66 -34.04 20.99 -23.73
N GLU A 67 -34.28 20.70 -25.02
CA GLU A 67 -33.83 19.45 -25.65
C GLU A 67 -32.30 19.34 -25.68
N ALA A 68 -31.60 20.45 -25.97
CA ALA A 68 -30.14 20.50 -25.94
C ALA A 68 -29.54 20.37 -24.53
N ALA A 69 -30.29 20.76 -23.49
CA ALA A 69 -29.87 20.68 -22.09
C ALA A 69 -30.03 19.27 -21.49
N ALA A 70 -31.00 18.49 -21.96
CA ALA A 70 -31.32 17.16 -21.43
C ALA A 70 -30.12 16.19 -21.33
N PRO A 71 -29.20 16.09 -22.32
CA PRO A 71 -28.08 15.16 -22.25
C PRO A 71 -27.07 15.49 -21.14
N TYR A 72 -26.92 16.78 -20.79
CA TYR A 72 -26.06 17.17 -19.66
C TYR A 72 -26.65 16.75 -18.31
N ALA A 73 -27.96 16.94 -18.12
CA ALA A 73 -28.65 16.44 -16.94
C ALA A 73 -28.56 14.91 -16.81
N ALA A 74 -28.73 14.19 -17.94
CA ALA A 74 -28.56 12.75 -17.98
C ALA A 74 -27.13 12.31 -17.63
N TRP A 75 -26.12 13.04 -18.13
CA TRP A 75 -24.73 12.80 -17.79
C TRP A 75 -24.46 13.00 -16.29
N LEU A 76 -24.95 14.08 -15.67
CA LEU A 76 -24.78 14.32 -14.23
C LEU A 76 -25.39 13.19 -13.39
N CYS A 77 -26.60 12.75 -13.72
CA CYS A 77 -27.24 11.62 -13.05
C CYS A 77 -26.42 10.33 -13.21
N ALA A 78 -25.92 10.05 -14.40
CA ALA A 78 -25.17 8.84 -14.68
C ALA A 78 -23.74 8.86 -14.08
N ALA A 79 -23.13 10.05 -13.97
CA ALA A 79 -21.88 10.24 -13.25
C ALA A 79 -22.08 10.09 -11.73
N ALA A 80 -23.21 10.54 -11.19
CA ALA A 80 -23.57 10.32 -9.79
C ALA A 80 -23.68 8.82 -9.49
N THR A 81 -24.43 8.05 -10.28
CA THR A 81 -24.57 6.59 -10.09
C THR A 81 -23.25 5.85 -10.28
N HIS A 82 -22.39 6.31 -11.20
CA HIS A 82 -21.03 5.77 -11.34
C HIS A 82 -20.22 5.96 -10.05
N SER A 83 -20.28 7.16 -9.46
CA SER A 83 -19.55 7.51 -8.23
C SER A 83 -20.06 6.71 -7.03
N GLU A 84 -21.38 6.51 -6.90
CA GLU A 84 -21.98 5.62 -5.88
C GLU A 84 -21.49 4.17 -6.04
N GLY A 85 -21.42 3.68 -7.28
CA GLY A 85 -20.88 2.36 -7.58
C GLY A 85 -19.42 2.20 -7.15
N ALA A 86 -18.60 3.22 -7.41
CA ALA A 86 -17.19 3.25 -7.01
C ALA A 86 -17.01 3.27 -5.48
N ALA A 87 -17.79 4.09 -4.77
CA ALA A 87 -17.82 4.12 -3.31
C ALA A 87 -18.19 2.75 -2.73
N GLY A 88 -19.24 2.13 -3.26
CA GLY A 88 -19.68 0.79 -2.85
C GLY A 88 -18.61 -0.29 -3.05
N GLN A 89 -17.83 -0.23 -4.15
CA GLN A 89 -16.72 -1.18 -4.35
C GLN A 89 -15.54 -0.90 -3.41
N ALA A 90 -15.23 0.36 -3.11
CA ALA A 90 -14.21 0.70 -2.11
C ALA A 90 -14.59 0.17 -0.72
N ALA A 91 -15.85 0.33 -0.31
CA ALA A 91 -16.37 -0.25 0.94
C ALA A 91 -16.32 -1.79 0.95
N ALA A 92 -16.60 -2.44 -0.18
CA ALA A 92 -16.48 -3.90 -0.30
C ALA A 92 -15.02 -4.39 -0.15
N VAL A 93 -14.05 -3.65 -0.68
CA VAL A 93 -12.62 -3.95 -0.47
C VAL A 93 -12.23 -3.79 1.00
N VAL A 94 -12.72 -2.75 1.68
CA VAL A 94 -12.52 -2.59 3.13
C VAL A 94 -13.08 -3.78 3.90
N ALA A 95 -14.32 -4.18 3.61
CA ALA A 95 -14.94 -5.32 4.27
C ALA A 95 -14.14 -6.63 4.06
N ALA A 96 -13.62 -6.85 2.84
CA ALA A 96 -12.76 -8.00 2.55
C ALA A 96 -11.43 -7.95 3.32
N PHE A 97 -10.81 -6.77 3.45
CA PHE A 97 -9.59 -6.59 4.23
C PHE A 97 -9.83 -6.88 5.71
N GLU A 98 -10.85 -6.27 6.32
CA GLU A 98 -11.17 -6.46 7.74
C GLU A 98 -11.54 -7.91 8.06
N ALA A 99 -12.30 -8.57 7.19
CA ALA A 99 -12.63 -9.98 7.34
C ALA A 99 -11.38 -10.88 7.29
N ALA A 100 -10.45 -10.59 6.38
CA ALA A 100 -9.20 -11.33 6.31
C ALA A 100 -8.33 -11.03 7.53
N HIS A 101 -8.22 -9.78 7.95
CA HIS A 101 -7.41 -9.36 9.09
C HIS A 101 -7.90 -10.01 10.39
N ALA A 102 -9.22 -10.12 10.57
CA ALA A 102 -9.82 -10.82 11.70
C ALA A 102 -9.66 -12.35 11.65
N ALA A 103 -9.56 -12.93 10.45
CA ALA A 103 -9.39 -14.38 10.27
C ALA A 103 -7.92 -14.83 10.36
N THR A 104 -6.97 -13.93 10.11
CA THR A 104 -5.53 -14.20 10.17
C THR A 104 -5.05 -14.42 11.59
N VAL A 105 -4.07 -15.30 11.75
CA VAL A 105 -3.48 -15.61 13.04
C VAL A 105 -2.65 -14.42 13.54
N PRO A 106 -2.76 -14.02 14.82
CA PRO A 106 -1.90 -12.97 15.35
C PRO A 106 -0.42 -13.39 15.36
N PRO A 107 0.54 -12.56 14.89
CA PRO A 107 1.97 -12.91 14.83
C PRO A 107 2.56 -13.39 16.17
N VAL A 108 2.04 -12.88 17.30
CA VAL A 108 2.47 -13.28 18.64
C VAL A 108 2.18 -14.76 18.95
N VAL A 109 1.09 -15.31 18.41
CA VAL A 109 0.70 -16.72 18.60
C VAL A 109 1.66 -17.63 17.84
N ILE A 110 1.98 -17.28 16.60
CA ILE A 110 2.94 -18.01 15.77
C ILE A 110 4.32 -18.00 16.44
N ALA A 111 4.78 -16.83 16.90
CA ALA A 111 6.05 -16.70 17.59
C ALA A 111 6.11 -17.54 18.88
N ALA A 112 5.02 -17.60 19.66
CA ALA A 112 4.94 -18.42 20.86
C ALA A 112 5.06 -19.92 20.54
N ASN A 113 4.37 -20.40 19.51
CA ASN A 113 4.48 -21.78 19.04
C ASN A 113 5.94 -22.12 18.69
N ARG A 114 6.61 -21.31 17.87
CA ARG A 114 8.01 -21.54 17.49
C ARG A 114 8.96 -21.53 18.70
N ALA A 115 8.73 -20.65 19.68
CA ALA A 115 9.54 -20.57 20.90
C ALA A 115 9.39 -21.82 21.79
N ILE A 116 8.15 -22.32 21.94
CA ILE A 116 7.86 -23.55 22.70
C ILE A 116 8.50 -24.75 22.00
N THR A 117 8.33 -24.88 20.69
CA THR A 117 8.95 -25.96 19.90
C THR A 117 10.48 -25.97 20.04
N CYS A 118 11.11 -24.80 19.96
CA CYS A 118 12.56 -24.66 20.17
C CYS A 118 12.98 -25.13 21.58
N THR A 119 12.19 -24.82 22.61
CA THR A 119 12.45 -25.23 23.99
C THR A 119 12.29 -26.74 24.17
N LEU A 120 11.21 -27.33 23.63
CA LEU A 120 10.97 -28.77 23.66
C LEU A 120 12.09 -29.55 22.97
N ALA A 121 12.55 -29.06 21.81
CA ALA A 121 13.67 -29.64 21.06
C ALA A 121 14.98 -29.61 21.85
N LYS A 122 15.30 -28.48 22.51
CA LYS A 122 16.49 -28.36 23.37
C LYS A 122 16.49 -29.35 24.55
N MET A 123 15.30 -29.67 25.08
CA MET A 123 15.14 -30.61 26.19
C MET A 123 14.96 -32.06 25.74
N ASN A 124 14.99 -32.36 24.44
CA ASN A 124 14.66 -33.68 23.90
C ASN A 124 15.84 -34.68 23.88
N PHE A 125 16.65 -34.71 24.93
CA PHE A 125 17.85 -35.57 24.97
C PHE A 125 17.53 -37.07 24.84
N PHE A 126 16.42 -37.50 25.45
CA PHE A 126 15.97 -38.90 25.46
C PHE A 126 14.83 -39.20 24.47
N GLY A 127 14.39 -38.23 23.67
CA GLY A 127 13.28 -38.41 22.73
C GLY A 127 11.87 -38.33 23.34
N PHE A 128 11.71 -38.18 24.66
CA PHE A 128 10.38 -38.16 25.29
C PHE A 128 9.50 -36.97 24.88
N ASN A 129 10.10 -35.88 24.39
CA ASN A 129 9.34 -34.71 23.94
C ASN A 129 8.82 -34.84 22.50
N PHE A 130 9.13 -35.92 21.77
CA PHE A 130 8.66 -36.08 20.38
C PHE A 130 7.15 -35.91 20.21
N PRO A 131 6.27 -36.50 21.05
CA PRO A 131 4.82 -36.28 20.92
C PRO A 131 4.41 -34.81 21.11
N ALA A 132 5.05 -34.09 22.03
CA ALA A 132 4.77 -32.67 22.28
C ALA A 132 5.27 -31.79 21.12
N ILE A 133 6.44 -32.09 20.56
CA ILE A 133 6.95 -31.39 19.36
C ILE A 133 6.01 -31.61 18.18
N ALA A 134 5.55 -32.85 17.96
CA ALA A 134 4.62 -33.17 16.89
C ALA A 134 3.28 -32.42 17.05
N ALA A 135 2.77 -32.27 18.28
CA ALA A 135 1.59 -31.46 18.55
C ALA A 135 1.80 -29.98 18.20
N MET A 136 2.94 -29.39 18.60
CA MET A 136 3.25 -28.00 18.27
C MET A 136 3.43 -27.77 16.76
N GLU A 137 4.10 -28.69 16.04
CA GLU A 137 4.22 -28.59 14.57
C GLU A 137 2.85 -28.74 13.90
N ALA A 138 1.95 -29.60 14.40
CA ALA A 138 0.59 -29.71 13.88
C ALA A 138 -0.23 -28.41 14.09
N GLU A 139 -0.10 -27.75 15.24
CA GLU A 139 -0.70 -26.43 15.47
C GLU A 139 -0.14 -25.37 14.52
N TYR A 140 1.17 -25.42 14.23
CA TYR A 140 1.80 -24.52 13.27
C TYR A 140 1.27 -24.70 11.85
N GLU A 141 1.14 -25.95 11.40
CA GLU A 141 0.52 -26.28 10.11
C GLU A 141 -0.96 -25.82 10.04
N ALA A 142 -1.70 -25.91 11.15
CA ALA A 142 -3.06 -25.39 11.23
C ALA A 142 -3.11 -23.85 11.12
N MET A 143 -2.20 -23.14 11.80
CA MET A 143 -2.06 -21.69 11.66
C MET A 143 -1.71 -21.30 10.22
N TRP A 144 -0.84 -22.06 9.56
CA TRP A 144 -0.50 -21.85 8.17
C TRP A 144 -1.71 -22.01 7.24
N ALA A 145 -2.47 -23.10 7.39
CA ALA A 145 -3.68 -23.32 6.60
C ALA A 145 -4.70 -22.18 6.81
N GLN A 146 -4.90 -21.73 8.05
CA GLN A 146 -5.80 -20.63 8.37
C GLN A 146 -5.41 -19.32 7.68
N ASP A 147 -4.13 -18.95 7.73
CA ASP A 147 -3.61 -17.76 7.07
C ASP A 147 -3.74 -17.82 5.55
N VAL A 148 -3.47 -19.00 4.96
CA VAL A 148 -3.65 -19.23 3.52
C VAL A 148 -5.12 -19.05 3.14
N THR A 149 -6.05 -19.62 3.91
CA THR A 149 -7.50 -19.45 3.69
C THR A 149 -7.91 -17.98 3.79
N ALA A 150 -7.41 -17.24 4.79
CA ALA A 150 -7.68 -15.81 4.95
C ALA A 150 -7.22 -15.01 3.71
N MET A 151 -5.99 -15.25 3.23
CA MET A 151 -5.44 -14.56 2.06
C MET A 151 -6.18 -14.90 0.76
N PHE A 152 -6.66 -16.13 0.59
CA PHE A 152 -7.52 -16.49 -0.55
C PHE A 152 -8.89 -15.81 -0.47
N GLY A 153 -9.49 -15.77 0.72
CA GLY A 153 -10.75 -15.05 0.96
C GLY A 153 -10.61 -13.56 0.61
N TYR A 154 -9.53 -12.92 1.07
CA TYR A 154 -9.20 -11.54 0.75
C TYR A 154 -9.09 -11.34 -0.77
N HIS A 155 -8.27 -12.18 -1.44
CA HIS A 155 -8.07 -12.07 -2.88
C HIS A 155 -9.37 -12.25 -3.67
N ALA A 156 -10.22 -13.21 -3.28
CA ALA A 156 -11.51 -13.44 -3.91
C ALA A 156 -12.45 -12.23 -3.72
N GLY A 157 -12.50 -11.68 -2.50
CA GLY A 157 -13.31 -10.49 -2.19
C GLY A 157 -12.88 -9.26 -3.00
N VAL A 158 -11.58 -8.97 -3.04
CA VAL A 158 -11.03 -7.84 -3.82
C VAL A 158 -11.25 -8.05 -5.32
N SER A 159 -11.05 -9.27 -5.82
CA SER A 159 -11.28 -9.57 -7.25
C SER A 159 -12.75 -9.42 -7.64
N ALA A 160 -13.68 -9.78 -6.74
CA ALA A 160 -15.11 -9.58 -6.95
C ALA A 160 -15.51 -8.09 -6.92
N ALA A 161 -14.93 -7.30 -6.01
CA ALA A 161 -15.13 -5.85 -6.01
C ALA A 161 -14.58 -5.20 -7.29
N TRP A 162 -13.39 -5.63 -7.72
CA TRP A 162 -12.76 -5.15 -8.95
C TRP A 162 -13.58 -5.51 -10.21
N SER A 163 -14.11 -6.73 -10.29
CA SER A 163 -14.92 -7.13 -11.45
C SER A 163 -16.17 -6.26 -11.60
N LYS A 164 -16.87 -5.97 -10.49
CA LYS A 164 -17.99 -5.03 -10.46
C LYS A 164 -17.57 -3.61 -10.84
N LEU A 165 -16.40 -3.16 -10.38
CA LEU A 165 -15.87 -1.85 -10.76
C LEU A 165 -15.59 -1.77 -12.27
N SER A 166 -15.04 -2.83 -12.86
CA SER A 166 -14.73 -2.88 -14.30
C SER A 166 -15.97 -2.95 -15.20
N GLN A 167 -17.12 -3.34 -14.64
CA GLN A 167 -18.41 -3.36 -15.34
C GLN A 167 -19.09 -2.00 -15.35
N LEU A 168 -18.73 -1.09 -14.43
CA LEU A 168 -19.22 0.28 -14.48
C LEU A 168 -18.70 0.95 -15.76
N PRO A 169 -19.57 1.65 -16.51
CA PRO A 169 -19.15 2.31 -17.74
C PRO A 169 -18.05 3.32 -17.40
N PRO A 170 -16.91 3.33 -18.12
CA PRO A 170 -15.86 4.30 -17.87
C PRO A 170 -16.41 5.71 -18.06
N ILE A 171 -15.96 6.66 -17.25
CA ILE A 171 -16.48 8.03 -17.27
C ILE A 171 -16.29 8.69 -18.66
N GLN A 172 -15.28 8.27 -19.40
CA GLN A 172 -15.04 8.66 -20.79
C GLN A 172 -16.17 8.24 -21.75
N GLN A 173 -16.82 7.10 -21.46
CA GLN A 173 -17.96 6.63 -22.23
C GLN A 173 -19.23 7.37 -21.84
N LEU A 174 -19.36 7.77 -20.57
CA LEU A 174 -20.40 8.68 -20.11
C LEU A 174 -20.30 10.03 -20.83
N LEU A 175 -19.10 10.56 -21.09
CA LEU A 175 -18.93 11.81 -21.85
C LEU A 175 -19.54 11.75 -23.26
N ARG A 176 -19.67 10.58 -23.88
CA ARG A 176 -20.34 10.44 -25.18
C ARG A 176 -21.84 10.76 -25.14
N LEU A 177 -22.43 10.82 -23.94
CA LEU A 177 -23.79 11.29 -23.76
C LEU A 177 -23.93 12.80 -23.98
N LEU A 178 -22.84 13.58 -23.92
CA LEU A 178 -22.89 15.00 -24.25
C LEU A 178 -22.75 15.19 -25.77
N PRO A 179 -23.74 15.79 -26.46
CA PRO A 179 -23.57 16.20 -27.84
C PRO A 179 -22.54 17.32 -27.94
N GLY A 180 -21.66 17.25 -28.96
CA GLY A 180 -20.73 18.34 -29.30
C GLY A 180 -19.34 18.30 -28.66
N LEU A 181 -18.98 17.26 -27.90
CA LEU A 181 -17.57 17.05 -27.51
C LEU A 181 -16.76 16.63 -28.74
N PRO A 182 -15.71 17.37 -29.15
CA PRO A 182 -14.86 16.96 -30.26
C PRO A 182 -14.24 15.59 -29.94
N CYS A 183 -14.51 14.63 -30.83
CA CYS A 183 -13.98 13.28 -30.77
C CYS A 183 -12.47 13.32 -31.08
N ALA A 184 -11.63 13.50 -30.07
CA ALA A 184 -10.24 13.08 -30.10
C ALA A 184 -9.69 12.95 -28.67
N PRO A 185 -8.91 11.91 -28.36
CA PRO A 185 -8.00 12.01 -27.22
C PRO A 185 -7.03 13.17 -27.51
N VAL A 186 -6.96 14.13 -26.60
CA VAL A 186 -5.80 15.03 -26.55
C VAL A 186 -4.59 14.10 -26.38
N PRO A 187 -3.64 14.03 -27.34
CA PRO A 187 -2.41 13.29 -27.13
C PRO A 187 -1.74 13.85 -25.85
N PRO A 188 -1.03 13.03 -25.06
CA PRO A 188 -0.22 13.58 -23.97
C PRO A 188 0.63 14.71 -24.56
N PRO A 189 0.83 15.84 -23.85
CA PRO A 189 1.61 16.94 -24.39
C PRO A 189 2.92 16.38 -24.92
N GLN A 190 3.08 16.36 -26.24
CA GLN A 190 4.38 16.08 -26.84
C GLN A 190 5.30 17.15 -26.29
N ALA A 191 6.46 16.73 -25.79
CA ALA A 191 7.49 17.64 -25.34
C ALA A 191 7.69 18.70 -26.42
N VAL A 192 7.36 19.95 -26.09
CA VAL A 192 7.54 21.09 -26.98
C VAL A 192 9.02 21.10 -27.37
N PRO A 193 9.39 21.02 -28.66
CA PRO A 193 10.76 21.22 -29.04
C PRO A 193 11.15 22.65 -28.65
N ALA A 194 12.26 22.79 -27.92
CA ALA A 194 12.76 24.07 -27.45
C ALA A 194 12.84 25.08 -28.62
N PRO A 195 12.47 26.35 -28.40
CA PRO A 195 12.52 27.36 -29.46
C PRO A 195 13.97 27.54 -29.96
N ALA A 196 14.14 27.60 -31.28
CA ALA A 196 15.41 27.91 -31.91
C ALA A 196 15.88 29.33 -31.51
N PRO A 197 17.18 29.55 -31.26
CA PRO A 197 17.68 30.84 -30.82
C PRO A 197 17.70 31.87 -31.97
N PRO A 198 17.52 33.18 -31.67
CA PRO A 198 17.60 34.24 -32.68
C PRO A 198 19.05 34.47 -33.17
N PRO A 199 19.24 34.99 -34.40
CA PRO A 199 20.56 35.19 -34.96
C PRO A 199 21.26 36.41 -34.37
N GLY A 200 22.54 36.25 -34.01
CA GLY A 200 23.50 37.34 -33.87
C GLY A 200 23.55 38.02 -32.51
N THR A 201 24.25 37.39 -31.56
CA THR A 201 24.90 38.09 -30.43
C THR A 201 26.38 37.70 -30.42
N PRO A 202 27.32 38.66 -30.30
CA PRO A 202 28.75 38.37 -30.35
C PRO A 202 29.19 37.52 -29.14
N PRO A 203 30.24 36.68 -29.28
CA PRO A 203 30.60 35.72 -28.25
C PRO A 203 31.11 36.44 -26.98
N ALA A 204 30.42 36.21 -25.87
CA ALA A 204 30.90 36.52 -24.53
C ALA A 204 31.91 35.44 -24.08
N PRO A 205 32.88 35.76 -23.20
CA PRO A 205 34.07 34.95 -22.96
C PRO A 205 33.74 33.59 -22.34
N GLU A 206 34.48 32.57 -22.75
CA GLU A 206 34.32 31.18 -22.34
C GLU A 206 34.43 31.05 -20.80
N PRO A 207 33.48 30.41 -20.12
CA PRO A 207 33.57 30.16 -18.69
C PRO A 207 34.65 29.10 -18.40
N PRO A 208 35.34 29.18 -17.25
CA PRO A 208 36.39 28.23 -16.91
C PRO A 208 35.84 26.79 -16.84
N PRO A 209 36.66 25.76 -17.14
CA PRO A 209 36.21 24.38 -17.11
C PRO A 209 35.68 24.01 -15.73
N ALA A 210 34.53 23.33 -15.69
CA ALA A 210 33.94 22.79 -14.47
C ALA A 210 34.93 21.84 -13.77
N PRO A 211 34.97 21.85 -12.42
CA PRO A 211 35.83 20.93 -11.67
C PRO A 211 35.46 19.48 -11.98
N ALA A 212 36.48 18.63 -12.16
CA ALA A 212 36.32 17.21 -12.39
C ALA A 212 35.42 16.58 -11.30
N PRO A 213 34.55 15.61 -11.66
CA PRO A 213 33.75 14.90 -10.67
C PRO A 213 34.67 14.21 -9.65
N PRO A 214 34.28 14.16 -8.36
CA PRO A 214 35.06 13.48 -7.34
C PRO A 214 35.26 12.01 -7.71
N PRO A 215 36.43 11.41 -7.41
CA PRO A 215 36.68 10.01 -7.71
C PRO A 215 35.66 9.11 -7.01
N ALA A 216 35.23 8.06 -7.72
CA ALA A 216 34.33 7.05 -7.18
C ALA A 216 34.83 6.53 -5.82
N PRO A 217 33.93 6.26 -4.85
CA PRO A 217 34.33 5.73 -3.56
C PRO A 217 35.08 4.41 -3.77
N ALA A 218 36.26 4.30 -3.14
CA ALA A 218 37.07 3.09 -3.17
C ALA A 218 36.27 1.87 -2.68
N PRO A 219 36.50 0.67 -3.24
CA PRO A 219 35.87 -0.54 -2.74
C PRO A 219 36.25 -0.74 -1.26
N ALA A 220 35.25 -1.13 -0.45
CA ALA A 220 35.43 -1.37 0.97
C ALA A 220 36.59 -2.37 1.21
N PRO A 221 37.45 -2.13 2.23
CA PRO A 221 38.54 -3.03 2.53
C PRO A 221 38.01 -4.40 2.97
N ALA A 222 38.65 -5.46 2.50
CA ALA A 222 38.38 -6.84 2.95
C ALA A 222 38.50 -6.94 4.48
N PRO A 223 37.67 -7.78 5.15
CA PRO A 223 37.71 -7.91 6.60
C PRO A 223 39.08 -8.42 7.05
N ALA A 224 39.66 -7.74 8.05
CA ALA A 224 40.92 -8.14 8.67
C ALA A 224 40.76 -9.50 9.40
N PRO A 225 41.80 -10.35 9.42
CA PRO A 225 41.76 -11.62 10.14
C PRO A 225 41.62 -11.39 11.66
N ALA A 226 40.86 -12.29 12.30
CA ALA A 226 40.56 -12.24 13.73
C ALA A 226 41.82 -12.15 14.62
N PRO A 227 41.79 -11.40 15.73
CA PRO A 227 42.90 -11.38 16.68
C PRO A 227 43.06 -12.75 17.36
N GLY A 228 44.29 -13.26 17.36
CA GLY A 228 44.65 -14.51 18.05
C GLY A 228 44.41 -14.45 19.57
N PRO A 229 44.37 -15.61 20.26
CA PRO A 229 44.01 -15.70 21.67
C PRO A 229 45.01 -14.94 22.56
N ARG A 230 44.48 -14.19 23.53
CA ARG A 230 45.29 -13.48 24.54
C ARG A 230 46.06 -14.48 25.43
N PRO A 231 47.31 -14.18 25.82
CA PRO A 231 48.08 -15.03 26.73
C PRO A 231 47.49 -15.01 28.15
N ARG A 232 47.59 -16.17 28.81
CA ARG A 232 47.10 -16.48 30.15
C ARG A 232 47.82 -15.65 31.22
N PRO A 233 47.15 -15.15 32.27
CA PRO A 233 47.84 -14.44 33.35
C PRO A 233 48.72 -15.39 34.18
N THR A 234 49.97 -15.00 34.40
CA THR A 234 50.94 -15.63 35.31
C THR A 234 50.56 -15.34 36.78
N PRO A 235 50.62 -16.33 37.69
CA PRO A 235 50.39 -16.09 39.12
C PRO A 235 51.62 -15.43 39.77
N PRO A 236 51.45 -14.54 40.76
CA PRO A 236 52.57 -13.94 41.47
C PRO A 236 53.24 -14.92 42.45
N ASP A 237 54.56 -14.85 42.50
CA ASP A 237 55.46 -15.64 43.33
C ASP A 237 55.23 -15.46 44.84
N ARG A 238 55.45 -16.56 45.56
CA ARG A 238 55.45 -16.66 47.03
C ARG A 238 56.51 -15.74 47.66
N LEU A 239 56.09 -14.91 48.63
CA LEU A 239 56.98 -14.29 49.61
C LEU A 239 57.36 -15.28 50.72
N PRO A 240 58.63 -15.32 51.18
CA PRO A 240 59.06 -16.16 52.30
C PRO A 240 58.71 -15.54 53.68
N PRO A 241 58.54 -16.35 54.73
CA PRO A 241 58.17 -15.86 56.06
C PRO A 241 59.36 -15.18 56.76
N ARG A 242 59.17 -13.91 57.14
CA ARG A 242 60.06 -13.20 58.07
C ARG A 242 59.83 -13.72 59.48
N GLY A 243 60.91 -14.22 60.09
CA GLY A 243 60.95 -14.59 61.50
C GLY A 243 60.78 -13.39 62.44
N GLY A 244 60.11 -13.65 63.56
CA GLY A 244 60.03 -12.75 64.71
C GLY A 244 60.01 -13.56 65.99
N ARG A 245 61.18 -13.68 66.64
CA ARG A 245 61.34 -14.08 68.05
C ARG A 245 61.64 -12.83 68.86
N ILE A 246 60.84 -12.58 69.90
CA ILE A 246 61.17 -12.02 71.24
C ILE A 246 59.83 -11.69 71.95
N ALA A 247 59.39 -12.34 73.03
CA ALA A 247 59.92 -12.52 74.40
C ALA A 247 59.31 -11.50 75.42
N ARG A 248 58.89 -12.05 76.58
CA ARG A 248 58.26 -11.48 77.81
C ARG A 248 56.75 -11.76 77.90
N ALA A 249 56.18 -12.34 78.97
CA ALA A 249 56.67 -12.73 80.30
C ALA A 249 55.99 -14.05 80.71
#